data_AF-A0A6B2UZZ3-F1
#
_entry.id   AF-A0A6B2UZZ3-F1
#
_cell.length_a   1.000
_cell.length_b   1.000
_cell.length_c   1.000
_cell.angle_alpha   90.00
_cell.angle_beta   90.00
_cell.angle_gamma   90.00
#
_symmetry.space_group_name_H-M   'P 1'
#
loop_
_entity.id
_entity.type
_entity.pdbx_description
1 polymer ?
#
loop_
_entity_poly.entity_id
_entity_poly.type
_entity_poly.pdbx_seq_one_letter_code
_entity_poly.pdbx_strand_id
1 'polypeptide(L)' 'MDEALARGVLAAAKVTAGAADEARLLALGENAVFAAGDLVVKVGRDAELLERARRELRIAGWLAGAGVPAVRAA' A
#
# COMPACT_ATOMS: atom_id res chain seq x y z
N MET A 1 -2.04 -12.69 8.58
CA MET A 1 -3.10 -11.87 7.96
C MET A 1 -3.61 -12.63 6.74
N ASP A 2 -4.92 -12.72 6.60
CA ASP A 2 -5.59 -13.21 5.40
C ASP A 2 -6.11 -12.02 4.56
N GLU A 3 -6.64 -12.32 3.37
CA GLU A 3 -7.19 -11.29 2.49
C GLU A 3 -8.37 -10.54 3.12
N ALA A 4 -9.22 -11.23 3.89
CA ALA A 4 -10.42 -10.64 4.48
C ALA A 4 -10.06 -9.54 5.49
N LEU A 5 -9.10 -9.80 6.38
CA LEU A 5 -8.58 -8.80 7.30
C LEU A 5 -7.93 -7.63 6.55
N ALA A 6 -7.15 -7.91 5.51
CA ALA A 6 -6.50 -6.88 4.71
C ALA A 6 -7.52 -5.96 3.99
N ARG A 7 -8.60 -6.53 3.44
CA ARG A 7 -9.72 -5.76 2.86
C ARG A 7 -10.45 -4.93 3.92
N GLY A 8 -10.64 -5.47 5.12
CA GLY A 8 -11.20 -4.71 6.25
C GLY A 8 -10.36 -3.48 6.60
N VAL A 9 -9.03 -3.62 6.66
CA VAL A 9 -8.11 -2.48 6.88
C VAL A 9 -8.17 -1.49 5.72
N LEU A 10 -8.18 -1.96 4.47
CA LEU A 10 -8.31 -1.11 3.29
C LEU A 10 -9.60 -0.27 3.31
N ALA A 11 -10.73 -0.91 3.63
CA ALA A 11 -12.03 -0.25 3.76
C ALA A 11 -12.03 0.80 4.88
N ALA A 12 -11.42 0.48 6.03
CA ALA A 12 -11.32 1.40 7.16
C ALA A 12 -10.42 2.61 6.86
N ALA A 13 -9.39 2.44 6.03
CA ALA A 13 -8.42 3.48 5.70
C ALA A 13 -9.00 4.58 4.80
N LYS A 14 -10.05 4.30 4.01
CA LYS A 14 -10.71 5.27 3.09
C LYS A 14 -9.72 5.99 2.15
N VAL A 15 -8.72 5.25 1.67
CA VAL A 15 -7.66 5.77 0.78
C VAL A 15 -7.95 5.55 -0.71
N THR A 16 -9.01 4.81 -1.04
CA THR A 16 -9.44 4.53 -2.42
C THR A 16 -10.67 5.36 -2.77
N ALA A 17 -10.81 5.76 -4.03
CA ALA A 17 -11.99 6.47 -4.52
C ALA A 17 -13.24 5.57 -4.62
N GLY A 18 -13.05 4.27 -4.80
CA GLY A 18 -14.09 3.24 -4.85
C GLY A 18 -14.12 2.35 -3.61
N ALA A 19 -15.02 1.37 -3.62
CA ALA A 19 -15.14 0.40 -2.53
C ALA A 19 -13.88 -0.48 -2.43
N ALA A 20 -13.51 -0.89 -1.22
CA ALA A 20 -12.37 -1.80 -1.02
C ALA A 20 -12.56 -3.15 -1.75
N ASP A 21 -13.81 -3.55 -2.00
CA ASP A 21 -14.15 -4.76 -2.75
C ASP A 21 -13.84 -4.65 -4.24
N GLU A 22 -13.80 -3.44 -4.79
CA GLU A 22 -13.39 -3.18 -6.18
C GLU A 22 -11.86 -3.27 -6.34
N ALA A 23 -11.12 -3.22 -5.23
CA ALA A 23 -9.67 -3.34 -5.26
C ALA A 23 -9.26 -4.79 -5.54
N ARG A 24 -8.44 -4.98 -6.59
CA ARG A 24 -7.94 -6.29 -7.00
C ARG A 24 -6.71 -6.67 -6.20
N LEU A 25 -6.74 -7.80 -5.53
CA LEU A 25 -5.56 -8.37 -4.87
C LEU A 25 -4.53 -8.78 -5.93
N LEU A 26 -3.30 -8.25 -5.82
CA LEU A 26 -2.17 -8.56 -6.68
C LEU A 26 -1.23 -9.58 -6.05
N ALA A 27 -1.01 -9.47 -4.74
CA ALA A 27 -0.10 -10.34 -3.99
C ALA A 27 -0.51 -10.41 -2.52
N LEU A 28 -0.26 -11.56 -1.90
CA LEU A 28 -0.50 -11.79 -0.48
C LEU A 28 0.76 -12.41 0.15
N GLY A 29 1.41 -11.66 1.05
CA GLY A 29 2.65 -12.08 1.72
C GLY A 29 2.92 -11.27 2.98
N GLU A 30 4.09 -10.63 3.07
CA GLU A 30 4.38 -9.67 4.15
C GLU A 30 3.40 -8.48 4.14
N ASN A 31 2.97 -8.09 2.93
CA ASN A 31 1.87 -7.18 2.70
C ASN A 31 0.81 -7.87 1.83
N ALA A 32 -0.44 -7.50 2.00
CA ALA A 32 -1.44 -7.63 0.95
C ALA A 32 -1.32 -6.41 0.02
N VAL A 33 -1.19 -6.64 -1.28
CA VAL A 33 -1.02 -5.58 -2.28
C VAL A 33 -2.28 -5.52 -3.13
N PHE A 34 -2.96 -4.38 -3.15
CA PHE A 34 -4.19 -4.16 -3.90
C PHE A 34 -3.96 -3.12 -5.01
N ALA A 35 -4.56 -3.35 -6.18
CA ALA A 35 -4.75 -2.32 -7.21
C ALA A 35 -6.16 -1.73 -7.09
N ALA A 36 -6.26 -0.40 -7.04
CA ALA A 36 -7.51 0.35 -6.99
C ALA A 36 -7.43 1.52 -7.98
N GLY A 37 -7.87 1.31 -9.22
CA GLY A 37 -7.61 2.24 -10.33
C GLY A 37 -6.09 2.39 -10.56
N ASP A 38 -5.60 3.63 -10.55
CA ASP A 38 -4.18 3.96 -10.71
C ASP A 38 -3.39 3.91 -9.38
N LEU A 39 -4.06 3.59 -8.26
CA LEU A 39 -3.43 3.47 -6.95
C LEU A 39 -3.05 2.03 -6.64
N VAL A 40 -1.86 1.83 -6.06
CA VAL A 40 -1.46 0.58 -5.41
C VAL A 40 -1.42 0.78 -3.91
N VAL A 41 -2.15 -0.05 -3.16
CA VAL A 41 -2.19 0.00 -1.70
C VAL A 41 -1.49 -1.24 -1.12
N LYS A 42 -0.54 -1.02 -0.22
CA LYS A 42 0.11 -2.09 0.57
C LYS A 42 -0.48 -2.08 1.97
N VAL A 43 -1.13 -3.17 2.37
CA VAL A 43 -1.60 -3.39 3.75
C VAL A 43 -0.62 -4.33 4.45
N GLY A 44 0.09 -3.82 5.44
CA GLY A 44 1.07 -4.60 6.21
C GLY A 44 0.39 -5.63 7.10
N ARG A 45 1.00 -6.81 7.22
CA ARG A 45 0.47 -7.89 8.08
C ARG A 45 0.53 -7.60 9.59
N ASP A 46 1.38 -6.65 9.99
CA ASP A 46 1.63 -6.25 11.38
C ASP A 46 1.94 -4.74 11.46
N ALA A 47 1.60 -4.11 12.59
CA ALA A 47 1.88 -2.72 12.87
C ALA A 47 3.40 -2.41 12.95
N GLU A 48 4.23 -3.40 13.28
CA GLU A 48 5.70 -3.27 13.28
C GLU A 48 6.25 -2.87 11.90
N LEU A 49 5.52 -3.14 10.82
CA LEU A 49 5.91 -2.75 9.47
C LEU A 49 5.74 -1.25 9.20
N LEU A 50 5.09 -0.48 10.08
CA LEU A 50 4.83 0.94 9.87
C LEU A 50 6.13 1.75 9.71
N GLU A 51 7.11 1.54 10.59
CA GLU A 51 8.37 2.28 10.51
C GLU A 51 9.18 1.92 9.26
N ARG A 52 9.09 0.66 8.83
CA ARG A 52 9.66 0.21 7.56
C ARG A 52 8.96 0.88 6.37
N ALA A 53 7.62 0.92 6.35
CA ALA A 53 6.86 1.58 5.29
C ALA A 53 7.19 3.07 5.20
N ARG A 54 7.30 3.77 6.34
CA ARG A 54 7.74 5.18 6.40
C ARG A 54 9.14 5.36 5.82
N ARG A 55 10.07 4.45 6.13
CA ARG A 55 11.43 4.48 5.59
C ARG A 55 11.44 4.24 4.08
N GLU A 56 10.67 3.27 3.57
CA GLU A 56 10.53 2.99 2.14
C GLU A 56 10.04 4.24 1.37
N LEU A 57 9.03 4.94 1.89
CA LEU A 57 8.54 6.17 1.27
C LEU A 57 9.57 7.31 1.29
N ARG A 58 10.34 7.46 2.38
CA ARG A 58 11.44 8.45 2.43
C ARG A 58 12.52 8.15 1.39
N ILE A 59 12.90 6.88 1.23
CA ILE A 59 13.87 6.45 0.22
C ILE A 59 13.34 6.71 -1.20
N ALA A 60 12.07 6.38 -1.46
CA ALA A 60 11.45 6.64 -2.75
C ALA A 60 11.41 8.13 -3.10
N GLY A 61 11.08 8.99 -2.13
CA GLY A 61 11.14 10.44 -2.30
C GLY A 61 12.55 10.96 -2.59
N TRP A 62 13.57 10.43 -1.90
CA TRP A 62 14.98 10.77 -2.17
C TRP A 62 15.42 10.34 -3.58
N LEU A 63 15.07 9.11 -4.00
CA LEU A 63 15.35 8.59 -5.34
C LEU A 63 14.70 9.46 -6.43
N ALA A 64 13.42 9.80 -6.25
CA ALA A 64 12.71 10.69 -7.17
C ALA A 64 13.38 12.07 -7.25
N GLY A 65 13.82 12.63 -6.11
CA GLY A 65 14.58 13.88 -6.06
C GLY A 65 15.94 13.82 -6.78
N ALA A 66 16.52 12.63 -6.91
CA ALA A 66 17.73 12.37 -7.67
C ALA A 66 17.47 12.04 -9.17
N GLY A 67 16.22 12.13 -9.63
CA GLY A 67 15.84 11.81 -11.01
C GLY A 67 15.68 10.31 -11.30
N VAL A 68 15.69 9.46 -10.28
CA VAL A 68 15.44 8.02 -10.43
C VAL A 68 13.93 7.75 -10.33
N PRO A 69 13.33 7.03 -11.30
CA PRO A 69 11.92 6.65 -11.21
C PRO A 69 11.64 5.85 -9.94
N ALA A 70 10.72 6.34 -9.11
CA ALA A 70 10.35 5.73 -7.83
C ALA A 70 8.86 5.88 -7.54
N VAL A 71 8.35 5.05 -6.63
CA VAL A 71 6.97 5.12 -6.15
C VAL A 71 6.69 6.47 -5.49
N ARG A 72 5.53 7.05 -5.78
CA ARG A 72 5.08 8.31 -5.17
C ARG A 72 3.97 8.01 -4.19
N ALA A 73 4.03 8.61 -3.00
CA ALA A 73 2.90 8.61 -2.09
C ALA A 73 1.74 9.39 -2.75
N ALA A 74 0.53 8.84 -2.64
CA ALA A 74 -0.71 9.47 -3.09
C ALA A 74 -1.28 10.40 -2.02
#